data_AF-A0A514CNH1-F1
#
_entry.id   AF-A0A514CNH1-F1
#
_cell.length_a   1.000
_cell.length_b   1.000
_cell.length_c   1.000
_cell.angle_alpha   90.00
_cell.angle_beta   90.00
_cell.angle_gamma   90.00
#
_symmetry.space_group_name_H-M   'P 1'
#
loop_
_entity.id
_entity.type
_entity.pdbx_description
1 polymer ?
#
loop_
_entity_poly.entity_id
_entity_poly.type
_entity_poly.pdbx_seq_one_letter_code
_entity_poly.pdbx_strand_id
1 'polypeptide(L)'
;MNNLVTHNFTNSQEQFYNTSPTQNLKSLIEKGDLHFLSEFNEIFPDFISKIKSASSKLNAMDIKFCVLLKMGFTTKEIASVTKSTVRAVQSRKYRIRKRLDVPNDEDLNLFMVTFS
;
A
#
# COMPACT_ATOMS: atom_id res chain seq x y z
N MET A 1 -10.65 21.96 -2.17
CA MET A 1 -11.34 20.65 -2.29
C MET A 1 -10.62 19.69 -1.37
N ASN A 2 -11.35 19.13 -0.41
CA ASN A 2 -10.82 18.51 0.80
C ASN A 2 -10.10 17.18 0.50
N ASN A 3 -8.78 17.14 0.71
CA ASN A 3 -8.00 15.90 0.65
C ASN A 3 -8.26 15.08 1.92
N LEU A 4 -9.02 13.99 1.79
CA LEU A 4 -9.28 13.00 2.84
C LEU A 4 -8.11 12.00 3.03
N VAL A 5 -6.86 12.50 3.02
CA VAL A 5 -5.66 11.67 3.22
C VAL A 5 -5.13 11.76 4.68
N THR A 6 -5.66 12.71 5.46
CA THR A 6 -5.05 13.20 6.69
C THR A 6 -5.59 12.54 7.96
N HIS A 7 -5.21 11.29 8.24
CA HIS A 7 -5.18 10.88 9.65
C HIS A 7 -4.01 9.99 10.07
N ASN A 8 -3.21 9.46 9.14
CA ASN A 8 -2.21 8.43 9.47
C ASN A 8 -0.78 8.77 9.03
N PHE A 9 -0.48 9.98 8.54
CA PHE A 9 0.88 10.36 8.17
C PHE A 9 1.44 11.40 9.12
N THR A 10 2.73 11.30 9.42
CA THR A 10 3.50 12.41 10.00
C THR A 10 3.79 13.44 8.91
N ASN A 11 4.06 14.70 9.29
CA ASN A 11 4.40 15.75 8.32
C ASN A 11 5.55 15.36 7.38
N SER A 12 6.57 14.65 7.89
CA SER A 12 7.69 14.18 7.08
C SER A 12 7.28 13.09 6.08
N GLN A 13 6.38 12.17 6.47
CA GLN A 13 5.84 11.16 5.56
C GLN A 13 4.96 11.80 4.49
N GLU A 14 4.07 12.72 4.87
CA GLU A 14 3.21 13.44 3.95
C GLU A 14 4.03 14.23 2.91
N GLN A 15 5.09 14.91 3.33
CA GLN A 15 6.02 15.59 2.41
C GLN A 15 6.70 14.63 1.43
N PHE A 16 7.15 13.45 1.89
CA PHE A 16 7.74 12.44 1.03
C PHE A 16 6.75 11.92 -0.02
N TYR A 17 5.50 11.59 0.37
CA TYR A 17 4.49 11.11 -0.57
C TYR A 17 3.98 12.20 -1.55
N ASN A 18 4.21 13.47 -1.23
CA ASN A 18 3.93 14.60 -2.11
C ASN A 18 5.06 14.90 -3.11
N THR A 19 6.16 14.13 -3.11
CA THR A 19 7.23 14.29 -4.09
C THR A 19 6.81 13.84 -5.50
N SER A 20 7.51 14.34 -6.53
CA SER A 20 7.24 14.00 -7.94
C SER A 20 7.30 12.48 -8.21
N PRO A 21 8.32 11.71 -7.75
CA PRO A 21 8.38 10.27 -8.00
C PRO A 21 7.19 9.50 -7.44
N THR A 22 6.78 9.79 -6.20
CA THR A 22 5.65 9.10 -5.55
C THR A 22 4.30 9.49 -6.15
N GLN A 23 4.12 10.75 -6.55
CA GLN A 23 2.90 11.20 -7.24
C GLN A 23 2.79 10.58 -8.64
N ASN A 24 3.88 10.53 -9.40
CA ASN A 24 3.92 9.88 -10.70
C ASN A 24 3.58 8.38 -10.57
N LEU A 25 4.17 7.71 -9.59
CA LEU A 25 3.87 6.31 -9.30
C LEU A 25 2.39 6.10 -8.93
N LYS A 26 1.81 6.96 -8.10
CA LYS A 26 0.37 6.88 -7.76
C LYS A 26 -0.49 7.00 -9.04
N SER A 27 -0.15 7.91 -9.94
CA SER A 27 -0.83 8.07 -11.23
C SER A 27 -0.72 6.83 -12.12
N LEU A 28 0.45 6.19 -12.19
CA LEU A 28 0.66 4.96 -12.96
C LEU A 28 -0.24 3.82 -12.46
N ILE A 29 -0.34 3.67 -11.13
CA ILE A 29 -1.20 2.66 -10.49
C ILE A 29 -2.67 2.90 -10.84
N GLU A 30 -3.13 4.15 -10.76
CA GLU A 30 -4.51 4.51 -11.08
C GLU A 30 -4.87 4.27 -12.55
N LYS A 31 -3.90 4.45 -13.46
CA LYS A 31 -4.03 4.13 -14.89
C LYS A 31 -3.98 2.62 -15.18
N GLY A 32 -3.65 1.80 -14.19
CA GLY A 32 -3.48 0.36 -14.36
C GLY A 32 -2.22 -0.01 -15.17
N ASP A 33 -1.23 0.88 -15.21
CA ASP A 33 0.03 0.64 -15.90
C ASP A 33 0.83 -0.42 -15.16
N LEU A 34 1.25 -1.48 -15.85
CA LEU A 34 2.00 -2.60 -15.27
C LEU A 34 3.44 -2.22 -14.88
N HIS A 35 3.99 -1.13 -15.43
CA HIS A 35 5.33 -0.63 -15.12
C HIS A 35 5.44 -0.01 -13.73
N PHE A 36 4.32 0.20 -13.02
CA PHE A 36 4.36 0.76 -11.67
C PHE A 36 5.25 -0.04 -10.69
N LEU A 37 5.41 -1.35 -10.89
CA LEU A 37 6.21 -2.18 -10.00
C LEU A 37 7.72 -1.92 -10.11
N SER A 38 8.24 -1.59 -11.30
CA SER A 38 9.66 -1.26 -11.45
C SER A 38 9.95 0.08 -10.77
N GLU A 39 9.11 1.09 -11.03
CA GLU A 39 9.23 2.41 -10.43
C GLU A 39 9.07 2.35 -8.90
N PHE A 40 8.13 1.53 -8.42
CA PHE A 40 7.98 1.27 -6.98
C PHE A 40 9.25 0.69 -6.37
N ASN A 41 9.92 -0.24 -7.05
CA ASN A 41 11.12 -0.88 -6.53
C ASN A 41 12.33 0.08 -6.51
N GLU A 42 12.35 1.10 -7.37
CA GLU A 42 13.36 2.16 -7.32
C GLU A 42 13.13 3.11 -6.13
N ILE A 43 11.87 3.44 -5.82
CA ILE A 43 11.52 4.33 -4.70
C ILE A 43 11.60 3.62 -3.35
N PHE A 44 11.16 2.36 -3.29
CA PHE A 44 11.13 1.53 -2.09
C PHE A 44 11.93 0.25 -2.31
N PRO A 45 13.27 0.36 -2.37
CA PRO A 45 14.13 -0.80 -2.47
C PRO A 45 13.86 -1.72 -1.28
N ASP A 46 13.97 -3.03 -1.51
CA ASP A 46 13.80 -4.09 -0.52
C ASP A 46 12.40 -4.26 0.09
N PHE A 47 11.42 -3.39 -0.19
CA PHE A 47 10.08 -3.57 0.38
C PHE A 47 9.48 -4.93 0.00
N ILE A 48 9.57 -5.30 -1.28
CA ILE A 48 9.03 -6.56 -1.78
C ILE A 48 9.78 -7.75 -1.16
N SER A 49 11.11 -7.68 -1.03
CA SER A 49 11.89 -8.76 -0.43
C SER A 49 11.57 -8.90 1.07
N LYS A 50 11.46 -7.79 1.80
CA LYS A 50 11.06 -7.77 3.22
C LYS A 50 9.66 -8.33 3.46
N ILE A 51 8.68 -7.95 2.64
CA ILE A 51 7.31 -8.50 2.73
C ILE A 51 7.30 -10.02 2.47
N LYS A 52 8.08 -10.49 1.49
CA LYS A 52 8.21 -11.93 1.22
C LYS A 52 8.87 -12.68 2.39
N SER A 53 9.91 -12.09 2.99
CA SER A 53 10.60 -12.65 4.15
C SER A 53 9.71 -12.66 5.40
N ALA A 54 8.88 -11.63 5.59
CA ALA A 54 7.94 -11.54 6.71
C ALA A 54 6.84 -12.61 6.65
N SER A 55 6.44 -13.05 5.45
CA SER A 55 5.46 -14.13 5.31
C SER A 55 5.57 -14.85 3.97
N SER A 56 6.02 -16.11 4.01
CA SER A 56 6.04 -17.01 2.85
C SER A 56 4.65 -17.40 2.34
N LYS A 57 3.58 -17.06 3.08
CA LYS A 57 2.18 -17.36 2.73
C LYS A 57 1.54 -16.30 1.82
N LEU A 58 2.22 -15.18 1.57
CA LEU A 58 1.74 -14.13 0.68
C LEU A 58 2.07 -14.49 -0.77
N ASN A 59 1.05 -14.51 -1.63
CA ASN A 59 1.26 -14.71 -3.06
C ASN A 59 1.52 -13.37 -3.77
N ALA A 60 1.79 -13.41 -5.08
CA ALA A 60 2.06 -12.22 -5.87
C ALA A 60 0.93 -11.17 -5.85
N MET A 61 -0.35 -11.59 -5.77
CA MET A 61 -1.47 -10.66 -5.67
C MET A 61 -1.53 -9.98 -4.29
N ASP A 62 -1.20 -10.72 -3.23
CA ASP A 62 -1.14 -10.15 -1.88
C ASP A 62 0.03 -9.16 -1.76
N ILE A 63 1.18 -9.46 -2.37
CA ILE A 63 2.33 -8.55 -2.41
C ILE A 63 1.97 -7.26 -3.16
N LYS A 64 1.33 -7.37 -4.34
CA LYS A 64 0.82 -6.19 -5.07
C LYS A 64 -0.15 -5.38 -4.21
N PHE A 65 -0.98 -6.03 -3.40
CA PHE A 65 -1.86 -5.34 -2.49
C PHE A 65 -1.10 -4.63 -1.36
N CYS A 66 -0.05 -5.24 -0.80
CA CYS A 66 0.84 -4.58 0.16
C CYS A 66 1.53 -3.34 -0.45
N VAL A 67 1.89 -3.37 -1.73
CA VAL A 67 2.41 -2.20 -2.45
C VAL A 67 1.38 -1.07 -2.47
N LEU A 68 0.10 -1.36 -2.74
CA LEU A 68 -0.96 -0.34 -2.67
C LEU A 68 -1.11 0.25 -1.25
N LEU A 69 -0.99 -0.58 -0.22
CA LEU A 69 -1.02 -0.11 1.17
C LEU A 69 0.20 0.77 1.49
N LYS A 70 1.40 0.36 1.06
CA LYS A 70 2.65 1.13 1.21
C LYS A 70 2.60 2.47 0.50
N MET A 71 1.91 2.53 -0.64
CA MET A 71 1.67 3.76 -1.39
C MET A 71 0.57 4.65 -0.78
N GLY A 72 0.03 4.29 0.39
CA GLY A 72 -0.92 5.11 1.13
C GLY A 72 -2.34 5.08 0.56
N PHE A 73 -2.68 4.15 -0.34
CA PHE A 73 -4.02 4.07 -0.88
C PHE A 73 -5.04 3.70 0.22
N THR A 74 -6.13 4.46 0.28
CA THR A 74 -7.27 4.18 1.15
C THR A 74 -8.03 2.94 0.67
N THR A 75 -8.84 2.35 1.55
CA THR A 75 -9.67 1.19 1.18
C THR A 75 -10.60 1.47 0.00
N LYS A 76 -11.07 2.72 -0.15
CA LYS A 76 -11.92 3.13 -1.27
C LYS A 76 -11.12 3.26 -2.57
N GLU A 77 -9.94 3.87 -2.54
CA GLU A 77 -9.11 3.97 -3.73
C GLU A 77 -8.62 2.59 -4.19
N ILE A 78 -8.22 1.71 -3.26
CA ILE A 78 -7.85 0.32 -3.60
C ILE A 78 -9.03 -0.41 -4.26
N ALA A 79 -10.25 -0.24 -3.73
CA ALA A 79 -11.46 -0.84 -4.32
C ALA A 79 -11.65 -0.36 -5.77
N SER A 80 -11.47 0.94 -6.01
CA SER A 80 -11.54 1.54 -7.35
C SER A 80 -10.48 0.96 -8.30
N VAL A 81 -9.20 1.04 -7.93
CA VAL A 81 -8.06 0.61 -8.75
C VAL A 81 -8.13 -0.90 -9.05
N THR A 82 -8.52 -1.70 -8.07
CA THR A 82 -8.59 -3.17 -8.22
C THR A 82 -9.94 -3.66 -8.77
N LYS A 83 -10.86 -2.75 -9.11
CA LYS A 83 -12.23 -3.06 -9.56
C LYS A 83 -12.93 -4.07 -8.64
N SER A 84 -12.80 -3.87 -7.34
CA SER A 84 -13.36 -4.75 -6.30
C SER A 84 -14.25 -3.96 -5.33
N THR A 85 -15.03 -4.67 -4.51
CA THR A 85 -15.86 -4.00 -3.50
C THR A 85 -15.02 -3.61 -2.29
N VAL A 86 -15.42 -2.52 -1.60
CA VAL A 86 -14.80 -2.10 -0.32
C VAL A 86 -14.77 -3.27 0.68
N ARG A 87 -15.83 -4.09 0.73
CA ARG A 87 -15.90 -5.28 1.60
C ARG A 87 -14.87 -6.35 1.21
N ALA A 88 -14.63 -6.57 -0.08
CA ALA A 88 -13.59 -7.49 -0.53
C ALA A 88 -12.19 -6.99 -0.15
N VAL A 89 -11.94 -5.69 -0.26
CA VAL A 89 -10.68 -5.04 0.17
C VAL A 89 -10.48 -5.20 1.68
N GLN A 90 -11.52 -4.95 2.49
CA GLN A 90 -11.47 -5.15 3.95
C GLN A 90 -11.16 -6.60 4.32
N SER A 91 -11.82 -7.57 3.66
CA SER A 91 -11.54 -9.00 3.86
C SER A 91 -10.09 -9.35 3.51
N ARG A 92 -9.55 -8.76 2.43
CA ARG A 92 -8.14 -8.95 2.05
C ARG A 92 -7.19 -8.31 3.07
N LYS A 93 -7.47 -7.10 3.58
CA LYS A 93 -6.73 -6.47 4.68
C LYS A 93 -6.69 -7.38 5.92
N TYR A 94 -7.82 -7.97 6.30
CA TYR A 94 -7.88 -8.91 7.43
C TYR A 94 -6.95 -10.11 7.22
N ARG A 95 -6.96 -10.73 6.02
CA ARG A 95 -6.07 -11.86 5.70
C ARG A 95 -4.59 -11.45 5.72
N ILE A 96 -4.26 -10.28 5.18
CA ILE A 96 -2.87 -9.77 5.19
C ILE A 96 -2.40 -9.51 6.61
N ARG A 97 -3.22 -8.86 7.45
CA ARG A 97 -2.93 -8.68 8.88
C ARG A 97 -2.56 -10.02 9.54
N LYS A 98 -3.38 -11.05 9.36
CA LYS A 98 -3.11 -12.38 9.95
C LYS A 98 -1.88 -13.07 9.39
N ARG A 99 -1.52 -12.82 8.14
CA ARG A 99 -0.34 -13.43 7.50
C ARG A 99 0.97 -12.77 7.89
N LEU A 100 0.93 -11.47 8.18
CA LEU A 100 2.08 -10.67 8.64
C LEU A 100 2.13 -10.54 10.17
N ASP A 101 1.23 -11.21 10.88
CA ASP A 101 1.09 -11.16 12.34
C ASP A 101 1.00 -9.73 12.91
N VAL A 102 0.31 -8.85 12.19
CA VAL A 102 0.12 -7.45 12.63
C VAL A 102 -0.90 -7.45 13.78
N PRO A 103 -0.61 -6.79 14.92
CA PRO A 103 -1.54 -6.66 16.03
C PRO A 103 -2.90 -6.07 15.62
N ASN A 104 -3.95 -6.39 16.39
CA ASN A 104 -5.31 -5.94 16.06
C ASN A 104 -5.54 -4.45 16.41
N ASP A 105 -4.79 -3.94 17.37
CA ASP A 105 -4.79 -2.56 17.85
C ASP A 105 -3.96 -1.61 16.97
N GLU A 106 -3.10 -2.14 16.10
CA GLU A 106 -2.33 -1.36 15.13
C GLU A 106 -3.11 -1.16 13.82
N ASP A 107 -3.10 0.04 13.24
CA ASP A 107 -3.70 0.26 11.91
C ASP A 107 -2.83 -0.35 10.80
N LEU A 108 -3.40 -1.26 10.00
CA LEU A 108 -2.65 -1.94 8.94
C LEU A 108 -2.12 -0.99 7.84
N ASN A 109 -2.83 0.11 7.53
CA ASN A 109 -2.31 1.05 6.54
C ASN A 109 -1.08 1.76 7.10
N LEU A 110 -1.15 2.21 8.37
CA LEU A 110 -0.03 2.85 9.05
C LEU A 110 1.17 1.90 9.20
N PHE A 111 0.92 0.66 9.60
CA PHE A 111 1.94 -0.39 9.64
C PHE A 111 2.65 -0.51 8.28
N MET A 112 1.89 -0.61 7.18
CA MET A 112 2.48 -0.75 5.85
C MET A 112 3.29 0.46 5.40
N VAL A 113 2.80 1.66 5.68
CA VAL A 113 3.51 2.92 5.39
C VAL A 113 4.85 2.95 6.12
N THR A 114 4.86 2.58 7.39
CA THR A 114 6.05 2.62 8.24
C THR A 114 6.96 1.39 8.09
N PHE A 115 6.45 0.30 7.49
CA PHE A 115 7.19 -0.93 7.23
C PHE A 115 8.39 -0.65 6.32
N SER A 116 9.58 -0.57 6.93
CA SER A 116 10.82 -0.14 6.28
C SER A 116 11.75 -1.29 5.98
#